data_AF-A0A6C0HNY5-F1
#
_entry.id   AF-A0A6C0HNY5-F1
#
_cell.length_a   1.000
_cell.length_b   1.000
_cell.length_c   1.000
_cell.angle_alpha   90.00
_cell.angle_beta   90.00
_cell.angle_gamma   90.00
#
_symmetry.space_group_name_H-M   'P 1'
#
loop_
_entity.id
_entity.type
_entity.pdbx_description
1 polymer ?
#
loop_
_entity_poly.entity_id
_entity_poly.type
_entity_poly.pdbx_seq_one_letter_code
_entity_poly.pdbx_strand_id
1 'polypeptide(L)'
;MKVTLIHSSSAPDGMSGTLEDQIAYCARVSNPTSQANGLHNDKLVRYLIQHKHWSPLEMVNVCLEIETTRDIARQLLRHRSFSFQEFSQRYATPSLDCTLREARLQDTKNRQNSIETDDPALTR
;
A
#
# COMPACT_ATOMS: atom_id res chain seq x y z
N MET A 1 8.05 -9.85 7.99
CA MET A 1 6.80 -9.13 7.65
C MET A 1 6.10 -9.93 6.57
N LYS A 2 4.81 -10.18 6.72
CA LYS A 2 3.98 -10.89 5.74
C LYS A 2 2.81 -10.00 5.34
N VAL A 3 2.45 -10.02 4.06
CA VAL A 3 1.36 -9.21 3.50
C VAL A 3 0.49 -10.12 2.63
N THR A 4 -0.82 -10.09 2.87
CA THR A 4 -1.81 -10.89 2.14
C THR A 4 -2.88 -9.96 1.57
N LEU A 5 -3.28 -10.16 0.31
CA LEU A 5 -4.44 -9.49 -0.28
C LEU A 5 -5.72 -10.14 0.25
N ILE A 6 -6.58 -9.36 0.92
CA ILE A 6 -7.84 -9.85 1.49
C ILE A 6 -9.02 -9.52 0.59
N HIS A 7 -9.03 -8.32 0.02
CA HIS A 7 -10.13 -7.86 -0.81
C HIS A 7 -9.64 -6.81 -1.80
N SER A 8 -10.30 -6.74 -2.95
CA SER A 8 -10.18 -5.68 -3.94
C SER A 8 -11.54 -5.40 -4.55
N SER A 9 -11.76 -4.17 -5.04
CA SER A 9 -12.99 -3.84 -5.77
C SER A 9 -13.26 -4.84 -6.90
N SER A 10 -14.48 -5.35 -6.98
CA SER A 10 -14.93 -6.16 -8.11
C SER A 10 -15.55 -5.26 -9.18
N ALA A 11 -15.47 -5.69 -10.43
CA ALA A 11 -16.14 -4.98 -11.51
C ALA A 11 -17.66 -5.12 -11.36
N PRO A 12 -18.45 -4.08 -11.70
CA PRO A 12 -19.91 -4.17 -11.71
C PRO A 12 -20.38 -5.24 -12.69
N ASP A 13 -21.57 -5.80 -12.44
CA ASP A 13 -22.16 -6.88 -13.24
C ASP A 13 -22.15 -6.55 -14.74
N GLY A 14 -21.56 -7.46 -15.53
CA GLY A 14 -21.42 -7.32 -16.98
C GLY A 14 -20.09 -6.73 -17.46
N MET A 15 -19.21 -6.26 -16.57
CA MET A 15 -17.83 -5.91 -16.90
C MET A 15 -16.86 -6.96 -16.34
N SER A 16 -16.13 -7.65 -17.21
CA SER A 16 -14.92 -8.39 -16.82
C SER A 16 -13.71 -7.48 -17.02
N GLY A 17 -12.88 -7.33 -15.99
CA GLY A 17 -11.72 -6.44 -16.08
C GLY A 17 -10.91 -6.39 -14.79
N THR A 18 -9.66 -5.98 -14.93
CA THR A 18 -8.75 -5.70 -13.81
C THR A 18 -9.12 -4.38 -13.12
N LEU A 19 -8.53 -4.08 -11.94
CA LEU A 19 -8.68 -2.77 -11.30
C LEU A 19 -8.21 -1.62 -12.20
N GLU A 20 -7.20 -1.88 -13.04
CA GLU A 20 -6.69 -0.90 -14.00
C GLU A 20 -7.75 -0.53 -15.05
N ASP A 21 -8.52 -1.52 -15.51
CA ASP A 21 -9.62 -1.32 -16.45
C ASP A 21 -10.74 -0.48 -15.82
N GLN A 22 -11.00 -0.67 -14.52
CA GLN A 22 -11.96 0.14 -13.78
C GLN A 22 -11.52 1.60 -13.66
N ILE A 23 -10.23 1.83 -13.34
CA ILE A 23 -9.67 3.20 -13.30
C ILE A 23 -9.82 3.87 -14.66
N ALA A 24 -9.45 3.17 -15.75
CA ALA A 24 -9.57 3.69 -17.10
C ALA A 24 -11.03 3.96 -17.50
N TYR A 25 -11.95 3.06 -17.13
CA TYR A 25 -13.39 3.23 -17.35
C TYR A 25 -13.94 4.47 -16.65
N CYS A 26 -13.59 4.68 -15.37
CA CYS A 26 -13.98 5.86 -14.61
C CYS A 26 -13.38 7.15 -15.21
N ALA A 27 -12.11 7.11 -15.62
CA ALA A 27 -11.45 8.26 -16.24
C ALA A 27 -12.09 8.69 -17.57
N ARG A 28 -12.74 7.75 -18.30
CA ARG A 28 -13.39 8.01 -19.59
C ARG A 28 -14.90 8.27 -19.49
N VAL A 29 -15.45 8.47 -18.28
CA VAL A 29 -16.89 8.75 -18.10
C VAL A 29 -17.36 9.99 -18.86
N SER A 30 -16.46 10.94 -19.14
CA SER A 30 -16.72 12.13 -19.95
C SER A 30 -16.73 11.88 -21.46
N ASN A 31 -16.27 10.71 -21.92
CA ASN A 31 -16.28 10.31 -23.33
C ASN A 31 -16.87 8.90 -23.50
N PRO A 32 -18.22 8.79 -23.59
CA PRO A 32 -18.93 7.50 -23.63
C PRO A 32 -18.48 6.59 -24.78
N THR A 33 -18.10 7.17 -25.93
CA THR A 33 -17.68 6.40 -27.12
C THR A 33 -16.39 5.62 -26.91
N SER A 34 -15.53 6.09 -25.99
CA SER A 34 -14.25 5.46 -25.67
C SER A 34 -14.27 4.73 -24.32
N GLN A 35 -15.37 4.80 -23.59
CA GLN A 35 -15.47 4.31 -22.22
C GLN A 35 -15.32 2.78 -22.13
N ALA A 36 -15.90 2.06 -23.09
CA ALA A 36 -15.79 0.60 -23.20
C ALA A 36 -14.53 0.10 -23.95
N ASN A 37 -13.69 1.01 -24.48
CA ASN A 37 -12.51 0.61 -25.23
C ASN A 37 -11.39 0.15 -24.29
N GLY A 38 -11.14 -1.16 -24.17
CA GLY A 38 -10.07 -1.70 -23.33
C GLY A 38 -8.63 -1.50 -23.84
N LEU A 39 -8.44 -0.80 -24.97
CA LEU A 39 -7.12 -0.63 -25.58
C LEU A 39 -6.29 0.42 -24.83
N HIS A 40 -5.05 0.05 -24.48
CA HIS A 40 -4.04 0.94 -23.86
C HIS A 40 -4.46 1.61 -22.54
N ASN A 41 -5.18 0.89 -21.69
CA ASN A 41 -5.55 1.37 -20.35
C ASN A 41 -4.31 1.71 -19.50
N ASP A 42 -3.22 0.96 -19.66
CA ASP A 42 -1.93 1.16 -18.99
C ASP A 42 -1.31 2.53 -19.31
N LYS A 43 -1.35 2.93 -20.58
CA LYS A 43 -0.86 4.23 -21.04
C LYS A 43 -1.70 5.36 -20.47
N LEU A 44 -3.03 5.18 -20.42
CA LEU A 44 -3.93 6.15 -19.83
C LEU A 44 -3.66 6.33 -18.34
N VAL A 45 -3.58 5.24 -17.57
CA VAL A 45 -3.30 5.31 -16.12
C VAL A 45 -1.95 5.98 -15.86
N ARG A 46 -0.90 5.64 -16.62
CA ARG A 46 0.40 6.32 -16.54
C ARG A 46 0.30 7.81 -16.84
N TYR A 47 -0.46 8.20 -17.87
CA TYR A 47 -0.69 9.61 -18.21
C TYR A 47 -1.41 10.36 -17.09
N LEU A 48 -2.45 9.77 -16.49
CA LEU A 48 -3.17 10.35 -15.35
C LEU A 48 -2.22 10.60 -14.17
N ILE A 49 -1.37 9.62 -13.83
CA ILE A 49 -0.36 9.74 -12.76
C ILE A 49 0.63 10.87 -13.08
N GLN A 50 1.17 10.90 -14.31
CA GLN A 50 2.11 11.94 -14.74
C GLN A 50 1.52 13.36 -14.62
N HIS A 51 0.22 13.49 -14.86
CA HIS A 51 -0.49 14.77 -14.79
C HIS A 51 -1.21 14.99 -13.45
N LYS A 52 -0.93 14.13 -12.45
CA LYS A 52 -1.47 14.23 -11.08
C LYS A 52 -3.01 14.22 -11.04
N HIS A 53 -3.65 13.56 -11.99
CA HIS A 53 -5.10 13.36 -12.01
C HIS A 53 -5.45 12.12 -11.19
N TRP A 54 -5.60 12.30 -9.87
CA TRP A 54 -5.75 11.19 -8.92
C TRP A 54 -7.17 10.67 -8.75
N SER A 55 -8.20 11.50 -9.02
CA SER A 55 -9.59 11.12 -8.74
C SER A 55 -10.06 9.81 -9.41
N PRO A 56 -9.62 9.41 -10.63
CA PRO A 56 -9.98 8.10 -11.17
C PRO A 56 -9.31 6.94 -10.42
N LEU A 57 -8.11 7.14 -9.86
CA LEU A 57 -7.41 6.12 -9.07
C LEU A 57 -8.04 5.94 -7.69
N GLU A 58 -8.80 6.92 -7.20
CA GLU A 58 -9.56 6.85 -5.95
C GLU A 58 -10.87 6.04 -6.08
N MET A 59 -11.27 5.65 -7.29
CA MET A 59 -12.49 4.87 -7.55
C MET A 59 -12.33 3.37 -7.27
N VAL A 60 -11.11 2.92 -7.00
CA VAL A 60 -10.80 1.52 -6.66
C VAL A 60 -10.20 1.43 -5.26
N ASN A 61 -10.42 0.30 -4.59
CA ASN A 61 -9.94 0.03 -3.25
C ASN A 61 -9.34 -1.37 -3.14
N VAL A 62 -8.38 -1.51 -2.23
CA VAL A 62 -7.73 -2.77 -1.87
C VAL A 62 -7.63 -2.85 -0.35
N CYS A 63 -7.89 -4.03 0.20
CA CYS A 63 -7.70 -4.35 1.61
C CYS A 63 -6.58 -5.38 1.75
N LEU A 64 -5.58 -5.04 2.56
CA LEU A 64 -4.42 -5.88 2.82
C LEU A 64 -4.42 -6.28 4.30
N GLU A 65 -4.14 -7.55 4.55
CA GLU A 65 -3.75 -8.03 5.87
C GLU A 65 -2.23 -7.93 5.97
N ILE A 66 -1.75 -7.25 7.02
CA ILE A 66 -0.33 -7.04 7.25
C ILE A 66 0.04 -7.61 8.63
N GLU A 67 0.87 -8.64 8.62
CA GLU A 67 1.47 -9.21 9.82
C GLU A 67 2.87 -8.63 10.00
N THR A 68 3.04 -7.81 11.03
CA THR A 68 4.28 -7.07 11.29
C THR A 68 4.47 -6.77 12.78
N THR A 69 5.63 -6.22 13.11
CA THR A 69 6.01 -5.84 14.47
C THR A 69 5.36 -4.51 14.88
N ARG A 70 5.13 -4.31 16.19
CA ARG A 70 4.36 -3.17 16.70
C ARG A 70 4.98 -1.81 16.34
N ASP A 71 6.30 -1.70 16.31
CA ASP A 71 7.03 -0.51 15.87
C ASP A 71 6.74 -0.14 14.41
N ILE A 72 6.73 -1.13 13.50
CA ILE A 72 6.39 -0.92 12.09
C ILE A 72 4.91 -0.63 11.91
N ALA A 73 4.03 -1.35 12.62
CA ALA A 73 2.60 -1.07 12.59
C ALA A 73 2.28 0.38 12.97
N ARG A 74 2.97 0.93 13.99
CA ARG A 74 2.80 2.33 14.39
C ARG A 74 3.28 3.33 13.34
N GLN A 75 4.26 2.98 12.51
CA GLN A 75 4.65 3.80 11.35
C GLN A 75 3.55 3.78 10.28
N LEU A 76 3.00 2.59 9.98
CA LEU A 76 1.90 2.44 9.01
C LEU A 76 0.69 3.28 9.41
N LEU A 77 0.30 3.30 10.70
CA LEU A 77 -0.81 4.09 11.22
C LEU A 77 -0.67 5.62 11.01
N ARG A 78 0.52 6.12 10.64
CA ARG A 78 0.71 7.54 10.29
C ARG A 78 0.19 7.89 8.91
N HIS A 79 -0.06 6.91 8.05
CA HIS A 79 -0.66 7.11 6.73
C HIS A 79 -2.17 7.31 6.84
N ARG A 80 -2.58 8.54 7.17
CA ARG A 80 -3.97 8.92 7.49
C ARG A 80 -4.98 8.77 6.33
N SER A 81 -4.51 8.56 5.11
CA SER A 81 -5.37 8.27 3.95
C SER A 81 -5.90 6.83 3.95
N PHE A 82 -5.35 5.95 4.79
CA PHE A 82 -5.79 4.57 4.90
C PHE A 82 -6.78 4.39 6.06
N SER A 83 -7.62 3.38 5.91
CA SER A 83 -8.49 2.87 6.96
C SER A 83 -7.87 1.61 7.55
N PHE A 84 -7.71 1.58 8.88
CA PHE A 84 -7.07 0.46 9.58
C PHE A 84 -8.07 -0.30 10.43
N GLN A 85 -7.85 -1.60 10.53
CA GLN A 85 -8.49 -2.46 11.52
C GLN A 85 -7.41 -3.25 12.25
N GLU A 86 -7.37 -3.15 13.58
CA GLU A 86 -6.43 -3.86 14.44
C GLU A 86 -7.22 -4.66 15.49
N PHE A 87 -6.61 -5.73 16.02
CA PHE A 87 -7.20 -6.43 17.16
C PHE A 87 -7.37 -5.49 18.35
N SER A 88 -8.56 -5.52 18.95
CA SER A 88 -8.85 -4.73 20.15
C SER A 88 -7.99 -5.21 21.32
N GLN A 89 -7.19 -4.30 21.89
CA GLN A 89 -6.40 -4.58 23.10
C GLN A 89 -7.27 -4.79 24.36
N ARG A 90 -8.58 -4.49 24.30
CA ARG A 90 -9.51 -4.73 25.42
C ARG A 90 -9.96 -6.19 25.50
N TYR A 91 -10.00 -6.88 24.36
CA TYR A 91 -10.59 -8.22 24.24
C TYR A 91 -9.60 -9.27 23.75
N ALA A 92 -8.55 -8.87 23.06
CA ALA A 92 -7.47 -9.76 22.66
C ALA A 92 -6.33 -9.70 23.69
N THR A 93 -5.81 -10.85 24.09
CA THR A 93 -4.57 -10.94 24.88
C THR A 93 -3.40 -10.63 23.95
N PRO A 94 -2.74 -9.47 24.09
CA PRO A 94 -1.63 -9.12 23.21
C PRO A 94 -0.45 -10.05 23.50
N SER A 95 0.24 -10.54 22.47
CA SER A 95 1.59 -11.05 22.67
C SER A 95 2.48 -9.88 23.15
N LEU A 96 3.20 -10.14 24.23
CA LEU A 96 4.18 -9.20 24.81
C LEU A 96 5.56 -9.34 24.15
N ASP A 97 5.66 -10.19 23.13
CA ASP A 97 6.91 -10.48 22.44
C ASP A 97 7.42 -9.21 21.73
N CYS A 98 8.56 -8.72 22.21
CA CYS A 98 9.28 -7.63 21.60
C CYS A 98 10.39 -8.22 20.73
N THR A 99 10.27 -8.05 19.43
CA THR A 99 11.33 -8.41 18.49
C THR A 99 12.38 -7.30 18.53
N LEU A 100 13.51 -7.60 19.16
CA LEU A 100 14.67 -6.73 19.13
C LEU A 100 15.34 -6.83 17.75
N ARG A 101 15.89 -5.71 17.30
CA ARG A 101 16.64 -5.62 16.05
C ARG A 101 18.04 -5.15 16.35
N GLU A 102 18.99 -5.58 15.53
CA GLU A 102 20.38 -5.14 15.60
C GLU A 102 20.46 -3.64 15.33
N ALA A 103 21.27 -2.94 16.15
CA ALA A 103 21.62 -1.56 15.86
C ALA A 103 22.50 -1.52 14.61
N ARG A 104 22.19 -0.59 13.70
CA ARG A 104 22.96 -0.37 12.47
C ARG A 104 23.26 1.12 12.34
N LEU A 105 24.42 1.45 11.80
CA LEU A 105 24.80 2.84 11.53
C LEU A 105 24.32 3.25 10.14
N GLN A 106 24.07 4.55 9.96
CA GLN A 106 23.72 5.09 8.66
C GLN A 106 24.95 5.07 7.72
N ASP A 107 24.76 4.60 6.49
CA ASP A 107 25.80 4.66 5.46
C ASP A 107 26.15 6.13 5.11
N THR A 108 27.45 6.42 5.00
CA THR A 108 27.97 7.78 4.79
C THR A 108 27.76 8.31 3.38
N LYS A 109 27.49 7.42 2.41
CA LYS A 109 27.28 7.77 1.00
C LYS A 109 25.85 7.51 0.55
N ASN A 110 25.28 6.36 0.92
CA ASN A 110 23.94 5.97 0.52
C ASN A 110 22.94 6.17 1.66
N ARG A 111 22.14 7.25 1.60
CA ARG A 111 21.14 7.58 2.63
C ARG A 111 20.01 6.55 2.80
N GLN A 112 19.88 5.59 1.88
CA GLN A 112 18.91 4.49 1.99
C GLN A 112 19.53 3.21 2.56
N ASN A 113 20.86 3.16 2.72
CA ASN A 113 21.59 2.00 3.20
C ASN A 113 21.98 2.14 4.68
N SER A 114 22.28 1.02 5.32
CA SER A 114 22.79 0.95 6.69
C SER A 114 23.93 -0.06 6.78
N ILE A 115 24.93 0.24 7.60
CA ILE A 115 26.11 -0.59 7.84
C ILE A 115 26.03 -1.24 9.21
N GLU A 116 26.66 -2.40 9.34
CA GLU A 116 26.83 -3.09 10.63
C GLU A 116 27.77 -2.29 11.53
N THR A 117 27.62 -2.47 12.83
CA THR A 117 28.46 -1.84 13.84
C THR A 117 28.92 -2.88 14.85
N ASP A 118 30.22 -2.87 15.13
CA ASP A 118 30.84 -3.71 16.16
C ASP A 118 30.96 -2.96 17.50
N ASP A 119 30.42 -1.74 17.60
CA ASP A 119 30.47 -0.91 18.81
C ASP A 119 29.72 -1.59 19.97
N PRO A 120 30.42 -2.07 21.02
CA PRO A 120 29.79 -2.81 22.12
C PRO A 120 28.83 -1.95 22.97
N ALA A 121 28.82 -0.63 22.82
CA ALA A 121 27.80 0.22 23.45
C ALA A 121 26.48 0.26 22.66
N LEU A 122 26.52 -0.07 21.37
CA LEU A 122 25.36 -0.11 20.46
C LEU A 122 24.90 -1.55 20.19
N THR A 123 25.81 -2.51 20.32
CA THR A 123 25.52 -3.95 20.33
C THR A 123 25.06 -4.36 21.72
N ARG A 124 23.99 -5.15 21.80
CA ARG A 124 23.38 -5.53 23.08
C ARG A 124 23.99 -6.80 23.65
#